data_AF-E8TIP5-F1
#
_entry.id   AF-E8TIP5-F1
#
_cell.length_a   1.000
_cell.length_b   1.000
_cell.length_c   1.000
_cell.angle_alpha   90.00
_cell.angle_beta   90.00
_cell.angle_gamma   90.00
#
_symmetry.space_group_name_H-M   'P 1'
#
loop_
_entity.id
_entity.type
_entity.pdbx_description
1 polymer ?
#
loop_
_entity_poly.entity_id
_entity_poly.type
_entity_poly.pdbx_seq_one_letter_code
_entity_poly.pdbx_strand_id
1 'polypeptide(L)'
;MRIIVHKARCQGHAQCSARAPAVFKLDEAGYILPGDIDVADGEQLLAADGVRSCPELALEIDDPPAARLVAEATRKRKTPLPEQLRTPEFATMDHAKTTELLDREAIRDCLYRYCRGIDRADEAALRSAYWPDAHDNHGAYRGSAEGFIRFALGVFKTGPRNIHQITNVLVEFIKPAQAAVESYFTALQRGPDKDGEMRQMLLSGRYCDLFQKRAGEWRIADRTVVYDWLEEQVPAAVLETERFGPRQPIGAPYPNDPVYAIGKHRVASRDNAFPAPNGKTHRWDDNL
;
A
#
# COMPACT_ATOMS: atom_id res chain seq x y z
N MET A 1 -21.49 8.82 45.73
CA MET A 1 -21.10 9.20 44.34
C MET A 1 -22.34 9.04 43.48
N ARG A 2 -22.65 10.02 42.63
CA ARG A 2 -23.79 9.93 41.70
C ARG A 2 -23.28 9.90 40.26
N ILE A 3 -23.92 9.11 39.41
CA ILE A 3 -23.61 8.99 37.98
C ILE A 3 -24.81 9.45 37.18
N ILE A 4 -24.59 10.41 36.29
CA ILE A 4 -25.58 10.91 35.33
C ILE A 4 -25.59 10.00 34.11
N VAL A 5 -26.78 9.55 33.71
CA VAL A 5 -26.95 8.65 32.56
C VAL A 5 -27.54 9.40 31.37
N HIS A 6 -26.70 9.69 30.37
CA HIS A 6 -27.09 10.29 29.10
C HIS A 6 -27.60 9.21 28.13
N LYS A 7 -28.79 8.65 28.40
CA LYS A 7 -29.35 7.50 27.65
C LYS A 7 -29.33 7.67 26.13
N ALA A 8 -29.58 8.88 25.63
CA ALA A 8 -29.57 9.18 24.19
C ALA A 8 -28.21 8.95 23.51
N ARG A 9 -27.10 8.90 24.26
CA ARG A 9 -25.76 8.62 23.75
C ARG A 9 -25.40 7.14 23.81
N CYS A 10 -26.16 6.31 24.53
CA CYS A 10 -25.81 4.90 24.70
C CYS A 10 -26.04 4.12 23.39
N GLN A 11 -25.00 3.45 22.90
CA GLN A 11 -25.03 2.61 21.70
C GLN A 11 -24.93 1.09 22.02
N GLY A 12 -25.16 0.69 23.27
CA GLY A 12 -25.27 -0.73 23.63
C GLY A 12 -23.96 -1.53 23.75
N HIS A 13 -22.80 -0.88 23.88
CA HIS A 13 -21.50 -1.60 23.98
C HIS A 13 -21.29 -2.41 25.27
N ALA A 14 -22.15 -2.23 26.29
CA ALA A 14 -22.11 -2.93 27.58
C ALA A 14 -20.79 -2.83 28.41
N GLN A 15 -19.83 -2.00 27.99
CA GLN A 15 -18.52 -1.87 28.64
C GLN A 15 -18.59 -1.39 30.11
N CYS A 16 -19.60 -0.61 30.46
CA CYS A 16 -19.82 -0.17 31.83
C CYS A 16 -20.23 -1.35 32.74
N SER A 17 -21.21 -2.16 32.29
CA SER A 17 -21.68 -3.33 33.03
C SER A 17 -20.63 -4.44 33.09
N ALA A 18 -19.80 -4.62 32.05
CA ALA A 18 -18.68 -5.54 32.10
C ALA A 18 -17.65 -5.17 33.20
N ARG A 19 -17.53 -3.89 33.54
CA ARG A 19 -16.62 -3.40 34.59
C ARG A 19 -17.26 -3.42 35.99
N ALA A 20 -18.54 -3.06 36.08
CA ALA A 20 -19.27 -3.01 37.34
C ALA A 20 -20.72 -3.50 37.14
N PRO A 21 -20.94 -4.83 37.05
CA PRO A 21 -22.25 -5.40 36.75
C PRO A 21 -23.26 -5.21 37.89
N ALA A 22 -22.76 -5.00 39.12
CA ALA A 22 -23.58 -4.64 40.27
C ALA A 22 -24.17 -3.23 40.14
N VAL A 23 -23.43 -2.29 39.52
CA VAL A 23 -23.76 -0.87 39.41
C VAL A 23 -24.55 -0.55 38.14
N PHE A 24 -24.10 -1.04 36.99
CA PHE A 24 -24.71 -0.71 35.69
C PHE A 24 -25.62 -1.82 35.20
N LYS A 25 -26.93 -1.57 35.28
CA LYS A 25 -27.97 -2.47 34.77
C LYS A 25 -28.28 -2.14 33.32
N LEU A 26 -28.34 -3.18 32.50
CA LEU A 26 -28.63 -3.09 31.08
C LEU A 26 -29.99 -3.72 30.78
N ASP A 27 -30.65 -3.26 29.72
CA ASP A 27 -31.74 -4.01 29.10
C ASP A 27 -31.23 -5.21 28.30
N GLU A 28 -32.14 -6.03 27.79
CA GLU A 28 -31.81 -7.23 27.01
C GLU A 28 -31.08 -6.92 25.70
N ALA A 29 -31.16 -5.68 25.20
CA ALA A 29 -30.44 -5.20 24.02
C ALA A 29 -29.06 -4.61 24.35
N GLY A 30 -28.63 -4.65 25.62
CA GLY A 30 -27.31 -4.21 26.06
C GLY A 30 -27.18 -2.70 26.33
N TYR A 31 -28.29 -1.96 26.33
CA TYR A 31 -28.25 -0.53 26.64
C TYR A 31 -28.44 -0.26 28.13
N ILE A 32 -27.79 0.77 28.65
CA ILE A 32 -27.95 1.20 30.04
C ILE A 32 -29.42 1.57 30.32
N LEU A 33 -29.95 1.16 31.46
CA LEU A 33 -31.29 1.59 31.89
C LEU A 33 -31.33 3.11 32.15
N PRO A 34 -32.46 3.79 31.91
CA PRO A 34 -32.59 5.22 32.15
C PRO A 34 -32.60 5.55 33.64
N GLY A 35 -32.13 6.75 33.98
CA GLY A 35 -32.09 7.27 35.35
C GLY A 35 -30.67 7.33 35.90
N ASP A 36 -30.41 8.37 36.69
CA ASP A 36 -29.12 8.56 37.35
C ASP A 36 -28.92 7.50 38.44
N ILE A 37 -27.65 7.12 38.68
CA ILE A 37 -27.28 6.03 39.56
C ILE A 37 -26.58 6.59 40.79
N ASP A 38 -27.18 6.39 41.96
CA ASP A 38 -26.50 6.59 43.24
C ASP A 38 -25.69 5.34 43.57
N VAL A 39 -24.36 5.51 43.61
CA VAL A 39 -23.42 4.40 43.80
C VAL A 39 -23.25 4.13 45.29
N ALA A 40 -23.49 2.89 45.70
CA ALA A 40 -23.32 2.40 47.06
C ALA A 40 -21.86 2.51 47.54
N ASP A 41 -21.70 2.57 48.87
CA ASP A 41 -20.38 2.61 49.49
C ASP A 41 -19.59 1.32 49.24
N GLY A 42 -18.35 1.48 48.76
CA GLY A 42 -17.47 0.40 48.34
C GLY A 42 -17.43 0.18 46.83
N GLU A 43 -18.46 0.59 46.09
CA GLU A 43 -18.56 0.36 44.63
C GLU A 43 -18.02 1.54 43.80
N GLN A 44 -17.65 2.67 44.43
CA GLN A 44 -17.31 3.91 43.74
C GLN A 44 -16.14 3.79 42.76
N LEU A 45 -15.14 2.95 43.06
CA LEU A 45 -13.99 2.77 42.19
C LEU A 45 -14.37 2.03 40.90
N LEU A 46 -15.11 0.92 41.03
CA LEU A 46 -15.60 0.13 39.91
C LEU A 46 -16.60 0.92 39.06
N ALA A 47 -17.46 1.71 39.72
CA ALA A 47 -18.37 2.62 39.05
C ALA A 47 -17.61 3.68 38.23
N ALA A 48 -16.56 4.29 38.78
CA ALA A 48 -15.72 5.25 38.05
C ALA A 48 -14.94 4.63 36.88
N ASP A 49 -14.50 3.38 37.00
CA ASP A 49 -13.92 2.63 35.88
C ASP A 49 -14.96 2.31 34.80
N GLY A 50 -16.18 1.94 35.17
CA GLY A 50 -17.27 1.68 34.24
C GLY A 50 -17.79 2.93 33.52
N VAL A 51 -17.76 4.10 34.17
CA VAL A 51 -18.00 5.39 33.50
C VAL A 51 -16.94 5.64 32.42
N ARG A 52 -15.66 5.47 32.76
CA ARG A 52 -14.52 5.72 31.85
C ARG A 52 -14.41 4.71 30.70
N SER A 53 -15.01 3.53 30.83
CA SER A 53 -15.01 2.52 29.77
C SER A 53 -16.05 2.78 28.67
N CYS A 54 -16.93 3.77 28.83
CA CYS A 54 -17.94 4.12 27.84
C CYS A 54 -17.32 4.93 26.67
N PRO A 55 -17.25 4.39 25.44
CA PRO A 55 -16.68 5.12 24.30
C PRO A 55 -17.56 6.31 23.86
N GLU A 56 -18.86 6.24 24.14
CA GLU A 56 -19.86 7.24 23.72
C GLU A 56 -20.08 8.38 24.73
N LEU A 57 -19.37 8.35 25.86
CA LEU A 57 -19.53 9.33 26.95
C LEU A 57 -21.00 9.44 27.39
N ALA A 58 -21.68 8.30 27.46
CA ALA A 58 -23.07 8.19 27.90
C ALA A 58 -23.24 8.22 29.43
N LEU A 59 -22.13 8.22 30.18
CA LEU A 59 -22.10 8.21 31.64
C LEU A 59 -21.17 9.32 32.13
N GLU A 60 -21.57 10.02 33.18
CA GLU A 60 -20.79 11.11 33.79
C GLU A 60 -20.87 11.02 35.32
N ILE A 61 -19.77 11.27 36.04
CA ILE A 61 -19.82 11.37 37.51
C ILE A 61 -20.24 12.79 37.88
N ASP A 62 -21.31 12.91 38.66
CA ASP A 62 -21.79 14.17 39.22
C ASP A 62 -20.96 14.54 40.45
N ASP A 63 -19.82 15.19 40.21
CA ASP A 63 -18.96 15.75 41.26
C ASP A 63 -19.29 17.23 41.49
N PRO A 64 -19.54 17.68 42.73
CA PRO A 64 -19.75 19.09 43.01
C PRO A 64 -18.50 19.93 42.64
N PRO A 65 -18.66 21.20 42.23
CA PRO A 65 -17.56 22.02 41.69
C PRO A 65 -16.31 22.10 42.58
N ALA A 66 -16.48 22.07 43.90
CA ALA A 66 -15.38 22.09 44.86
C ALA A 66 -14.55 20.78 44.89
N ALA A 67 -15.18 19.63 44.62
CA ALA A 67 -14.50 18.34 44.55
C ALA A 67 -13.69 18.18 43.25
N ARG A 68 -14.16 18.75 42.13
CA ARG A 68 -13.42 18.79 40.84
C ARG A 68 -12.08 19.51 40.98
N LEU A 69 -12.06 20.67 41.65
CA LEU A 69 -10.84 21.47 41.87
C LEU A 69 -9.84 20.77 42.80
N VAL A 70 -10.34 20.08 43.84
CA VAL A 70 -9.49 19.31 44.75
C VAL A 70 -8.97 18.04 44.07
N ALA A 71 -9.75 17.34 43.25
CA ALA A 71 -9.31 16.15 42.52
C ALA A 71 -8.26 16.47 41.44
N GLU A 72 -8.36 17.62 40.77
CA GLU A 72 -7.35 18.11 39.83
C GLU A 72 -6.07 18.56 40.55
N ALA A 73 -6.19 19.22 41.71
CA ALA A 73 -5.06 19.68 42.52
C ALA A 73 -4.37 18.57 43.33
N THR A 74 -5.11 17.54 43.77
CA THR A 74 -4.62 16.36 44.49
C THR A 74 -4.36 15.17 43.58
N ARG A 75 -4.42 15.35 42.26
CA ARG A 75 -3.82 14.44 41.29
C ARG A 75 -2.33 14.38 41.60
N LYS A 76 -1.96 13.52 42.56
CA LYS A 76 -0.58 13.12 42.83
C LYS A 76 -0.01 12.87 41.45
N ARG A 77 1.05 13.60 41.08
CA ARG A 77 1.91 13.19 39.96
C ARG A 77 2.07 11.70 40.16
N LYS A 78 1.48 10.90 39.25
CA LYS A 78 1.47 9.45 39.38
C LYS A 78 2.91 9.09 39.71
N THR A 79 3.13 8.47 40.87
CA THR A 79 4.41 7.83 41.15
C THR A 79 4.75 7.05 39.88
N PRO A 80 5.99 7.16 39.35
CA PRO A 80 6.44 6.28 38.30
C PRO A 80 5.80 4.90 38.45
N LEU A 81 4.99 4.49 37.47
CA LEU A 81 4.58 3.09 37.39
C LEU A 81 5.87 2.27 37.58
N PRO A 82 5.84 1.19 38.39
CA PRO A 82 6.95 0.26 38.46
C PRO A 82 7.43 -0.02 37.04
N GLU A 83 8.75 -0.10 36.84
CA GLU A 83 9.36 -0.22 35.50
C GLU A 83 8.70 -1.30 34.62
N GLN A 84 8.18 -2.34 35.28
CA GLN A 84 7.44 -3.48 34.73
C GLN A 84 6.02 -3.17 34.18
N LEU A 85 5.44 -2.01 34.47
CA LEU A 85 4.08 -1.59 34.09
C LEU A 85 4.07 -0.27 33.27
N ARG A 86 5.24 0.25 32.92
CA ARG A 86 5.37 1.38 32.00
C ARG A 86 5.21 0.86 30.57
N THR A 87 4.06 1.22 29.98
CA THR A 87 3.60 0.98 28.60
C THR A 87 2.97 -0.40 28.38
N PRO A 88 1.78 -0.51 27.73
CA PRO A 88 1.66 -1.61 26.77
C PRO A 88 2.78 -1.36 25.77
N GLU A 89 3.55 -2.37 25.41
CA GLU A 89 4.36 -2.31 24.19
C GLU A 89 3.49 -1.64 23.13
N PHE A 90 3.75 -0.36 22.81
CA PHE A 90 3.45 0.13 21.49
C PHE A 90 4.28 -0.80 20.65
N ALA A 91 3.64 -1.86 20.13
CA ALA A 91 4.30 -2.93 19.40
C ALA A 91 5.31 -2.23 18.51
N THR A 92 6.60 -2.38 18.85
CA THR A 92 7.65 -1.70 18.13
C THR A 92 7.43 -2.12 16.70
N MET A 93 7.12 -1.14 15.84
CA MET A 93 6.79 -1.41 14.45
C MET A 93 7.90 -2.31 13.94
N ASP A 94 7.59 -3.55 13.60
CA ASP A 94 8.62 -4.55 13.33
C ASP A 94 9.32 -4.10 12.06
N HIS A 95 10.49 -3.47 12.22
CA HIS A 95 11.19 -2.80 11.13
C HIS A 95 11.52 -3.79 10.01
N ALA A 96 11.70 -5.07 10.35
CA ALA A 96 11.88 -6.15 9.39
C ALA A 96 10.60 -6.39 8.58
N LYS A 97 9.43 -6.53 9.25
CA LYS A 97 8.14 -6.68 8.55
C LYS A 97 7.78 -5.45 7.72
N THR A 98 8.04 -4.25 8.21
CA THR A 98 7.82 -3.01 7.44
C THR A 98 8.74 -2.97 6.21
N THR A 99 10.02 -3.31 6.37
CA THR A 99 10.96 -3.37 5.23
C THR A 99 10.52 -4.40 4.20
N GLU A 100 10.09 -5.59 4.64
CA GLU A 100 9.58 -6.62 3.75
C GLU A 100 8.34 -6.16 2.98
N LEU A 101 7.39 -5.47 3.64
CA LEU A 101 6.22 -4.91 2.97
C LEU A 101 6.60 -3.86 1.91
N LEU A 102 7.54 -2.97 2.23
CA LEU A 102 8.07 -1.98 1.28
C LEU A 102 8.76 -2.66 0.09
N ASP A 103 9.53 -3.72 0.34
CA ASP A 103 10.22 -4.48 -0.70
C ASP A 103 9.24 -5.22 -1.61
N ARG A 104 8.19 -5.84 -1.04
CA ARG A 104 7.11 -6.46 -1.81
C ARG A 104 6.40 -5.45 -2.71
N GLU A 105 6.17 -4.25 -2.22
CA GLU A 105 5.52 -3.20 -3.02
C GLU A 105 6.45 -2.63 -4.10
N ALA A 106 7.73 -2.45 -3.80
CA ALA A 106 8.72 -2.02 -4.79
C ALA A 106 8.85 -3.03 -5.96
N ILE A 107 8.76 -4.32 -5.67
CA ILE A 107 8.72 -5.39 -6.68
C ILE A 107 7.45 -5.29 -7.53
N ARG A 108 6.27 -5.11 -6.92
CA ARG A 108 5.01 -4.95 -7.67
C ARG A 108 5.02 -3.70 -8.54
N ASP A 109 5.46 -2.57 -8.01
CA ASP A 109 5.62 -1.34 -8.78
C ASP A 109 6.58 -1.55 -9.96
N CYS A 110 7.67 -2.30 -9.78
CA CYS A 110 8.58 -2.66 -10.87
C CYS A 110 7.88 -3.45 -11.99
N LEU A 111 7.04 -4.44 -11.65
CA LEU A 111 6.24 -5.17 -12.64
C LEU A 111 5.25 -4.25 -13.37
N TYR A 112 4.60 -3.32 -12.65
CA TYR A 112 3.69 -2.35 -13.25
C TYR A 112 4.40 -1.32 -14.14
N ARG A 113 5.62 -0.91 -13.77
CA ARG A 113 6.49 -0.07 -14.60
C ARG A 113 6.89 -0.78 -15.89
N TYR A 114 7.19 -2.08 -15.84
CA TYR A 114 7.41 -2.90 -17.03
C TYR A 114 6.20 -2.83 -17.97
N CYS A 115 4.99 -3.14 -17.48
CA CYS A 115 3.76 -3.10 -18.29
C CYS A 115 3.51 -1.71 -18.87
N ARG A 116 3.65 -0.65 -18.06
CA ARG A 116 3.55 0.72 -18.54
C ARG A 116 4.55 1.02 -19.65
N GLY A 117 5.80 0.62 -19.47
CA GLY A 117 6.89 0.80 -20.43
C GLY A 117 6.61 0.13 -21.77
N ILE A 118 6.32 -1.18 -21.74
CA ILE A 118 6.10 -1.98 -22.94
C ILE A 118 4.83 -1.57 -23.69
N ASP A 119 3.75 -1.21 -23.00
CA ASP A 119 2.47 -0.88 -23.64
C ASP A 119 2.44 0.51 -24.27
N ARG A 120 3.16 1.46 -23.67
CA ARG A 120 3.20 2.86 -24.12
C ARG A 120 4.46 3.21 -24.89
N ALA A 121 5.31 2.24 -25.23
CA ALA A 121 6.60 2.53 -25.84
C ALA A 121 7.46 3.53 -25.02
N ASP A 122 7.33 3.52 -23.70
CA ASP A 122 8.14 4.34 -22.79
C ASP A 122 9.43 3.60 -22.47
N GLU A 123 10.46 3.90 -23.26
CA GLU A 123 11.77 3.26 -23.14
C GLU A 123 12.39 3.44 -21.75
N ALA A 124 12.25 4.62 -21.15
CA ALA A 124 12.82 4.90 -19.84
C ALA A 124 12.12 4.06 -18.76
N ALA A 125 10.79 3.99 -18.78
CA ALA A 125 10.04 3.14 -17.86
C ALA A 125 10.36 1.65 -18.06
N LEU A 126 10.43 1.19 -19.31
CA LEU A 126 10.75 -0.21 -19.63
C LEU A 126 12.14 -0.59 -19.13
N ARG A 127 13.16 0.23 -19.43
CA ARG A 127 14.54 0.02 -18.96
C ARG A 127 14.65 0.05 -17.45
N SER A 128 13.86 0.89 -16.77
CA SER A 128 13.88 0.99 -15.31
C SER A 128 13.41 -0.28 -14.58
N ALA A 129 12.73 -1.20 -15.27
CA ALA A 129 12.27 -2.45 -14.71
C ALA A 129 13.37 -3.52 -14.61
N TYR A 130 14.46 -3.36 -15.37
CA TYR A 130 15.56 -4.32 -15.45
C TYR A 130 16.85 -3.75 -14.87
N TRP A 131 17.70 -4.65 -14.37
CA TRP A 131 19.12 -4.34 -14.22
C TRP A 131 19.82 -4.32 -15.59
N PRO A 132 20.87 -3.48 -15.79
CA PRO A 132 21.59 -3.44 -17.07
C PRO A 132 22.22 -4.77 -17.50
N ASP A 133 22.56 -5.62 -16.53
CA ASP A 133 23.11 -6.97 -16.68
C ASP A 133 22.04 -8.08 -16.66
N ALA A 134 20.76 -7.73 -16.72
CA ALA A 134 19.68 -8.71 -16.63
C ALA A 134 19.57 -9.59 -17.88
N HIS A 135 19.00 -10.78 -17.70
CA HIS A 135 18.69 -11.71 -18.78
C HIS A 135 17.18 -11.84 -18.96
N ASP A 136 16.77 -12.16 -20.19
CA ASP A 136 15.38 -12.36 -20.53
C ASP A 136 15.22 -13.53 -21.50
N ASN A 137 14.29 -14.42 -21.17
CA ASN A 137 13.87 -15.57 -21.95
C ASN A 137 12.37 -15.48 -22.25
N HIS A 138 12.04 -15.05 -23.47
CA HIS A 138 10.69 -15.05 -24.07
C HIS A 138 10.53 -16.24 -25.06
N GLY A 139 11.20 -17.37 -24.80
CA GLY A 139 11.15 -18.56 -25.65
C GLY A 139 11.99 -18.40 -26.93
N ALA A 140 11.40 -17.83 -27.99
CA ALA A 140 12.10 -17.60 -29.26
C ALA A 140 13.24 -16.57 -29.12
N TYR A 141 13.09 -15.63 -28.17
CA TYR A 141 14.17 -14.77 -27.73
C TYR A 141 14.76 -15.29 -26.41
N ARG A 142 16.09 -15.45 -26.37
CA ARG A 142 16.83 -15.75 -25.14
C ARG A 142 18.17 -15.02 -25.15
N GLY A 143 18.36 -14.08 -24.23
CA GLY A 143 19.55 -13.25 -24.21
C GLY A 143 19.53 -12.20 -23.11
N SER A 144 20.20 -11.07 -23.35
CA SER A 144 20.19 -9.94 -22.42
C SER A 144 18.86 -9.19 -22.46
N ALA A 145 18.44 -8.65 -21.32
CA ALA A 145 17.28 -7.76 -21.26
C ALA A 145 17.44 -6.56 -22.21
N GLU A 146 18.66 -6.05 -22.40
CA GLU A 146 18.96 -5.00 -23.39
C GLU A 146 18.62 -5.43 -24.82
N GLY A 147 18.95 -6.66 -25.20
CA GLY A 147 18.63 -7.17 -26.52
C GLY A 147 17.12 -7.29 -26.73
N PHE A 148 16.40 -7.76 -25.71
CA PHE A 148 14.94 -7.82 -25.71
C PHE A 148 14.32 -6.41 -25.83
N ILE A 149 14.78 -5.44 -25.04
CA ILE A 149 14.29 -4.06 -25.07
C ILE A 149 14.49 -3.45 -26.47
N ARG A 150 15.66 -3.65 -27.10
CA ARG A 150 15.90 -3.17 -28.47
C ARG A 150 14.96 -3.81 -29.49
N PHE A 151 14.67 -5.10 -29.35
CA PHE A 151 13.68 -5.78 -30.18
C PHE A 151 12.28 -5.15 -29.98
N ALA A 152 11.84 -4.96 -28.74
CA ALA A 152 10.56 -4.34 -28.42
C ALA A 152 10.44 -2.90 -28.97
N LEU A 153 11.50 -2.09 -28.86
CA LEU A 153 11.57 -0.74 -29.45
C LEU A 153 11.42 -0.76 -30.98
N GLY A 154 11.89 -1.82 -31.65
CA GLY A 154 11.65 -2.05 -33.07
C GLY A 154 10.17 -2.26 -33.39
N VAL A 155 9.48 -3.06 -32.58
CA VAL A 155 8.03 -3.32 -32.72
C VAL A 155 7.22 -2.03 -32.53
N PHE A 156 7.60 -1.17 -31.58
CA PHE A 156 6.88 0.09 -31.34
C PHE A 156 6.77 0.99 -32.56
N LYS A 157 7.77 0.96 -33.46
CA LYS A 157 7.74 1.73 -34.72
C LYS A 157 6.59 1.36 -35.64
N THR A 158 6.01 0.17 -35.48
CA THR A 158 4.93 -0.31 -36.33
C THR A 158 3.57 0.29 -35.95
N GLY A 159 3.43 0.86 -34.74
CA GLY A 159 2.18 1.48 -34.26
C GLY A 159 1.09 0.60 -33.62
N PRO A 160 1.17 -0.75 -33.51
CA PRO A 160 0.19 -1.52 -32.76
C PRO A 160 0.19 -1.19 -31.27
N ARG A 161 -0.94 -1.47 -30.64
CA ARG A 161 -1.16 -1.32 -29.21
C ARG A 161 -0.94 -2.66 -28.52
N ASN A 162 -0.22 -2.62 -27.40
CA ASN A 162 -0.11 -3.72 -26.47
C ASN A 162 -0.84 -3.37 -25.18
N ILE A 163 -1.41 -4.37 -24.52
CA ILE A 163 -1.97 -4.25 -23.18
C ILE A 163 -1.47 -5.44 -22.38
N HIS A 164 -0.72 -5.19 -21.31
CA HIS A 164 -0.29 -6.21 -20.36
C HIS A 164 -0.97 -5.97 -19.01
N GLN A 165 -1.65 -6.99 -18.51
CA GLN A 165 -2.27 -6.99 -17.19
C GLN A 165 -1.55 -8.01 -16.32
N ILE A 166 -1.16 -7.60 -15.11
CA ILE A 166 -0.46 -8.46 -14.15
C ILE A 166 -1.35 -8.73 -12.96
N THR A 167 -1.44 -10.01 -12.59
CA THR A 167 -2.23 -10.51 -11.46
C THR A 167 -1.45 -11.58 -10.69
N ASN A 168 -2.01 -12.02 -9.55
CA ASN A 168 -1.52 -13.16 -8.77
C ASN A 168 -0.01 -13.11 -8.48
N VAL A 169 0.48 -11.97 -8.01
CA VAL A 169 1.91 -11.75 -7.73
C VAL A 169 2.31 -12.40 -6.41
N LEU A 170 3.09 -13.47 -6.49
CA LEU A 170 3.71 -14.16 -5.37
C LEU A 170 5.18 -13.78 -5.28
N VAL A 171 5.61 -13.31 -4.11
CA VAL A 171 6.99 -12.89 -3.85
C VAL A 171 7.56 -13.75 -2.72
N GLU A 172 8.64 -14.45 -3.00
CA GLU A 172 9.41 -15.24 -2.05
C GLU A 172 10.82 -14.66 -1.91
N PHE A 173 11.15 -14.14 -0.73
CA PHE A 173 12.51 -13.65 -0.46
C PHE A 173 13.44 -14.82 -0.17
N ILE A 174 14.25 -15.17 -1.16
CA ILE A 174 15.23 -16.25 -1.08
C ILE A 174 16.55 -15.80 -0.42
N LYS A 175 16.81 -14.48 -0.40
CA LYS A 175 17.90 -13.79 0.34
C LYS A 175 17.47 -12.37 0.71
N PRO A 176 18.17 -11.66 1.62
CA PRO A 176 17.80 -10.29 1.99
C PRO A 176 17.70 -9.29 0.83
N ALA A 177 18.43 -9.53 -0.27
CA ALA A 177 18.45 -8.69 -1.47
C ALA A 177 18.10 -9.47 -2.75
N GLN A 178 17.44 -10.63 -2.63
CA GLN A 178 16.99 -11.43 -3.77
C GLN A 178 15.61 -12.03 -3.51
N ALA A 179 14.74 -11.99 -4.52
CA ALA A 179 13.41 -12.59 -4.45
C ALA A 179 13.12 -13.40 -5.71
N ALA A 180 12.53 -14.59 -5.53
CA ALA A 180 11.86 -15.31 -6.59
C ALA A 180 10.42 -14.80 -6.67
N VAL A 181 9.99 -14.40 -7.85
CA VAL A 181 8.70 -13.75 -8.06
C VAL A 181 7.97 -14.47 -9.18
N GLU A 182 6.77 -14.98 -8.87
CA GLU A 182 5.82 -15.45 -9.88
C GLU A 182 4.74 -14.39 -10.04
N SER A 183 4.40 -14.06 -11.28
CA SER A 183 3.24 -13.22 -11.58
C SER A 183 2.52 -13.72 -12.82
N TYR A 184 1.19 -13.68 -12.80
CA TYR A 184 0.39 -14.06 -13.95
C TYR A 184 0.24 -12.84 -14.86
N PHE A 185 0.30 -13.06 -16.16
CA PHE A 185 -0.02 -12.04 -17.14
C PHE A 185 -1.16 -12.48 -18.06
N THR A 186 -1.97 -11.51 -18.46
CA THR A 186 -2.76 -11.56 -19.68
C THR A 186 -2.29 -10.42 -20.57
N ALA A 187 -2.00 -10.72 -21.83
CA ALA A 187 -1.53 -9.74 -22.79
C ALA A 187 -2.37 -9.77 -24.06
N LEU A 188 -2.78 -8.58 -24.52
CA LEU A 188 -3.26 -8.36 -25.88
C LEU A 188 -2.12 -7.73 -26.65
N GLN A 189 -1.55 -8.47 -27.59
CA GLN A 189 -0.49 -8.01 -28.47
C GLN A 189 -1.02 -7.88 -29.88
N ARG A 190 -0.65 -6.81 -30.58
CA ARG A 190 -0.97 -6.65 -32.00
C ARG A 190 0.30 -6.47 -32.81
N GLY A 191 0.31 -7.04 -34.01
CA GLY A 191 1.44 -6.90 -34.91
C GLY A 191 1.13 -7.52 -36.27
N PRO A 192 1.87 -7.12 -37.32
CA PRO A 192 1.78 -7.79 -38.60
C PRO A 192 2.31 -9.23 -38.49
N ASP A 193 1.64 -10.18 -39.17
CA ASP A 193 2.20 -11.49 -39.41
C ASP A 193 3.28 -11.45 -40.51
N LYS A 194 3.79 -12.63 -40.90
CA LYS A 194 4.83 -12.78 -41.93
C LYS A 194 4.42 -12.23 -43.31
N ASP A 195 3.11 -12.13 -43.56
CA ASP A 195 2.54 -11.67 -44.83
C ASP A 195 2.16 -10.17 -44.75
N GLY A 196 2.36 -9.54 -43.58
CA GLY A 196 2.08 -8.12 -43.33
C GLY A 196 0.67 -7.85 -42.79
N GLU A 197 -0.15 -8.88 -42.60
CA GLU A 197 -1.53 -8.74 -42.15
C GLU A 197 -1.59 -8.53 -40.64
N MET A 198 -2.41 -7.59 -40.18
CA MET A 198 -2.50 -7.25 -38.75
C MET A 198 -3.21 -8.35 -37.96
N ARG A 199 -2.49 -9.00 -37.05
CA ARG A 199 -3.02 -10.00 -36.12
C ARG A 199 -3.11 -9.46 -34.71
N GLN A 200 -4.03 -10.02 -33.93
CA GLN A 200 -4.09 -9.83 -32.49
C GLN A 200 -3.88 -11.17 -31.81
N MET A 201 -3.03 -11.20 -30.78
CA MET A 201 -2.80 -12.37 -29.94
C MET A 201 -3.31 -12.06 -28.54
N LEU A 202 -4.19 -12.90 -28.01
CA LEU A 202 -4.49 -12.98 -26.59
C LEU A 202 -3.58 -14.05 -25.98
N LEU A 203 -2.70 -13.61 -25.09
CA LEU A 203 -1.75 -14.46 -24.40
C LEU A 203 -2.10 -14.50 -22.92
N SER A 204 -2.00 -15.67 -22.31
CA SER A 204 -1.97 -15.78 -20.86
C SER A 204 -0.77 -16.63 -20.45
N GLY A 205 -0.17 -16.28 -19.34
CA GLY A 205 1.03 -16.97 -18.89
C GLY A 205 1.53 -16.45 -17.57
N ARG A 206 2.79 -16.76 -17.29
CA ARG A 206 3.49 -16.34 -16.07
C ARG A 206 4.83 -15.71 -16.41
N TYR A 207 5.17 -14.65 -15.67
CA TYR A 207 6.55 -14.23 -15.50
C TYR A 207 7.11 -14.93 -14.26
N CYS A 208 8.16 -15.71 -14.48
CA CYS A 208 8.98 -16.30 -13.42
C CYS A 208 10.28 -15.51 -13.36
N ASP A 209 10.37 -14.60 -12.38
CA ASP A 209 11.42 -13.60 -12.29
C ASP A 209 12.35 -13.86 -11.10
N LEU A 210 13.64 -13.64 -11.31
CA LEU A 210 14.60 -13.37 -10.24
C LEU A 210 14.73 -11.85 -10.09
N PHE A 211 14.28 -11.34 -8.95
CA PHE A 211 14.47 -9.95 -8.55
C PHE A 211 15.71 -9.79 -7.69
N GLN A 212 16.41 -8.68 -7.87
CA GLN A 212 17.54 -8.29 -7.02
C GLN A 212 17.40 -6.86 -6.53
N LYS A 213 17.79 -6.64 -5.27
CA LYS A 213 17.90 -5.32 -4.67
C LYS A 213 19.34 -4.80 -4.79
N ARG A 214 19.53 -3.63 -5.42
CA ARG A 214 20.84 -2.94 -5.44
C ARG A 214 20.61 -1.46 -5.17
N ALA A 215 21.45 -0.87 -4.31
CA ALA A 215 21.32 0.53 -3.89
C ALA A 215 19.90 0.94 -3.44
N GLY A 216 19.17 0.02 -2.78
CA GLY A 216 17.80 0.26 -2.28
C GLY A 216 16.68 0.01 -3.29
N GLU A 217 16.99 -0.23 -4.56
CA GLU A 217 15.99 -0.45 -5.62
C GLU A 217 15.85 -1.93 -5.97
N TRP A 218 14.62 -2.37 -6.25
CA TRP A 218 14.32 -3.70 -6.78
C TRP A 218 14.09 -3.64 -8.28
N ARG A 219 14.78 -4.50 -9.03
CA ARG A 219 14.60 -4.67 -10.47
C ARG A 219 14.77 -6.14 -10.86
N ILE A 220 14.28 -6.47 -12.05
CA ILE A 220 14.39 -7.80 -12.66
C ILE A 220 15.86 -8.05 -13.02
N ALA A 221 16.42 -9.16 -12.55
CA ALA A 221 17.76 -9.62 -12.89
C ALA A 221 17.72 -10.80 -13.88
N ASP A 222 16.68 -11.63 -13.82
CA ASP A 222 16.43 -12.69 -14.79
C ASP A 222 14.91 -12.85 -14.94
N ARG A 223 14.45 -13.07 -16.17
CA ARG A 223 13.05 -13.33 -16.48
C ARG A 223 12.94 -14.55 -17.38
N THR A 224 12.06 -15.46 -17.00
CA THR A 224 11.53 -16.47 -17.92
C THR A 224 10.03 -16.27 -18.08
N VAL A 225 9.61 -16.11 -19.34
CA VAL A 225 8.20 -16.05 -19.72
C VAL A 225 7.71 -17.46 -19.99
N VAL A 226 6.69 -17.88 -19.25
CA VAL A 226 5.98 -19.13 -19.44
C VAL A 226 4.64 -18.82 -20.10
N TYR A 227 4.42 -19.37 -21.29
CA TYR A 227 3.15 -19.23 -22.00
C TYR A 227 2.25 -20.40 -21.62
N ASP A 228 1.14 -20.10 -20.93
CA ASP A 228 0.17 -21.13 -20.50
C ASP A 228 -1.04 -21.17 -21.46
N TRP A 229 -1.30 -20.09 -22.22
CA TRP A 229 -2.35 -20.01 -23.24
C TRP A 229 -1.98 -19.03 -24.36
N LEU A 230 -2.41 -19.35 -25.59
CA LEU A 230 -2.29 -18.49 -26.75
C LEU A 230 -3.53 -18.65 -27.64
N GLU A 231 -4.13 -17.52 -28.00
CA GLU A 231 -5.27 -17.45 -28.91
C GLU A 231 -5.03 -16.34 -29.95
N GLU A 232 -5.06 -16.72 -31.23
CA GLU A 232 -5.02 -15.76 -32.34
C GLU A 232 -6.43 -15.22 -32.60
N GLN A 233 -6.54 -13.91 -32.76
CA GLN A 233 -7.77 -13.19 -33.01
C GLN A 233 -7.63 -12.31 -34.26
N VAL A 234 -8.69 -12.25 -35.05
CA VAL A 234 -8.78 -11.36 -36.21
C VAL A 234 -9.46 -10.06 -35.77
N PRO A 235 -8.73 -8.94 -35.63
CA PRO A 235 -9.33 -7.67 -35.28
C PRO A 235 -10.19 -7.15 -36.44
N ALA A 236 -11.32 -6.50 -36.14
CA ALA A 236 -12.14 -5.88 -37.18
C ALA A 236 -11.34 -4.82 -37.96
N ALA A 237 -11.38 -4.90 -39.29
CA ALA A 237 -10.69 -4.00 -40.23
C ALA A 237 -11.36 -2.61 -40.35
N VAL A 238 -11.70 -2.00 -39.21
CA VAL A 238 -12.28 -0.65 -39.11
C VAL A 238 -11.24 0.33 -38.58
N LEU A 239 -11.36 1.59 -38.98
CA LEU A 239 -10.50 2.67 -38.48
C LEU A 239 -10.66 2.82 -36.95
N GLU A 240 -9.60 3.26 -36.25
CA GLU A 240 -9.67 3.47 -34.79
C GLU A 240 -10.79 4.45 -34.39
N THR A 241 -11.03 5.48 -35.20
CA THR A 241 -12.11 6.47 -35.00
C THR A 241 -13.49 5.81 -34.96
N GLU A 242 -13.75 4.86 -35.87
CA GLU A 242 -14.99 4.09 -35.92
C GLU A 242 -15.06 3.09 -34.76
N ARG A 243 -13.96 2.39 -34.49
CA ARG A 243 -13.86 1.37 -33.43
C ARG A 243 -14.19 1.94 -32.05
N PHE A 244 -13.63 3.08 -31.70
CA PHE A 244 -13.84 3.70 -30.39
C PHE A 244 -15.08 4.60 -30.36
N GLY A 245 -15.44 5.20 -31.50
CA GLY A 245 -16.55 6.13 -31.62
C GLY A 245 -16.45 7.24 -30.56
N PRO A 246 -17.48 7.45 -29.73
CA PRO A 246 -17.48 8.52 -28.72
C PRO A 246 -16.58 8.23 -27.49
N ARG A 247 -15.94 7.06 -27.39
CA ARG A 247 -15.10 6.68 -26.23
C ARG A 247 -13.71 7.32 -26.34
N GLN A 248 -13.61 8.57 -25.91
CA GLN A 248 -12.37 9.36 -25.91
C GLN A 248 -12.09 9.94 -24.50
N PRO A 249 -10.82 10.21 -24.14
CA PRO A 249 -9.61 9.96 -24.92
C PRO A 249 -9.22 8.47 -24.94
N ILE A 250 -8.58 8.03 -26.02
CA ILE A 250 -7.94 6.71 -26.10
C ILE A 250 -6.48 6.79 -25.62
N GLY A 251 -5.91 5.66 -25.19
CA GLY A 251 -4.49 5.59 -24.81
C GLY A 251 -3.56 5.98 -25.96
N ALA A 252 -2.31 6.29 -25.67
CA ALA A 252 -1.31 6.61 -26.69
C ALA A 252 0.10 6.20 -26.23
N PRO A 253 1.07 6.10 -27.14
CA PRO A 253 2.47 5.98 -26.74
C PRO A 253 2.92 7.19 -25.92
N TYR A 254 3.96 7.01 -25.11
CA TYR A 254 4.69 8.09 -24.46
C TYR A 254 5.18 9.11 -25.51
N PRO A 255 5.12 10.43 -25.21
CA PRO A 255 4.64 11.05 -23.98
C PRO A 255 3.14 11.40 -24.01
N ASN A 256 2.40 10.96 -25.02
CA ASN A 256 1.04 11.43 -25.31
C ASN A 256 -0.07 10.66 -24.56
N ASP A 257 0.25 9.58 -23.86
CA ASP A 257 -0.74 8.89 -23.01
C ASP A 257 -1.27 9.82 -21.91
N PRO A 258 -2.59 9.83 -21.61
CA PRO A 258 -3.15 10.71 -20.60
C PRO A 258 -2.50 10.61 -19.22
N VAL A 259 -1.94 9.44 -18.86
CA VAL A 259 -1.27 9.24 -17.57
C VAL A 259 -0.09 10.20 -17.35
N TYR A 260 0.62 10.60 -18.40
CA TYR A 260 1.79 11.49 -18.30
C TYR A 260 1.41 12.97 -18.12
N ALA A 261 0.14 13.32 -18.33
CA ALA A 261 -0.40 14.63 -17.94
C ALA A 261 -0.80 14.66 -16.45
N ILE A 262 -1.22 13.52 -15.90
CA ILE A 262 -1.68 13.36 -14.51
C ILE A 262 -0.47 13.26 -13.57
N GLY A 263 0.16 14.40 -13.29
CA GLY A 263 1.35 14.44 -12.41
C GLY A 263 2.16 15.73 -12.50
N LYS A 264 1.99 16.51 -13.58
CA LYS A 264 2.58 17.85 -13.70
C LYS A 264 1.95 18.88 -12.74
N HIS A 265 0.87 18.51 -12.05
CA HIS A 265 0.22 19.29 -10.99
C HIS A 265 0.42 18.70 -9.59
N ARG A 266 1.46 17.87 -9.35
CA ARG A 266 1.75 17.43 -7.98
C ARG A 266 2.04 18.66 -7.11
N VAL A 267 1.20 18.87 -6.09
CA VAL A 267 1.56 19.66 -4.91
C VAL A 267 2.83 19.01 -4.38
N ALA A 268 3.91 19.80 -4.23
CA ALA A 268 5.12 19.32 -3.59
C ALA A 268 4.73 18.70 -2.24
N SER A 269 4.88 17.38 -2.09
CA SER A 269 4.70 16.78 -0.78
C SER A 269 5.73 17.39 0.15
N ARG A 270 5.29 17.81 1.34
CA ARG A 270 6.15 18.42 2.37
C ARG A 270 7.21 17.45 2.93
N ASP A 271 7.24 16.20 2.48
CA ASP A 271 7.97 15.12 3.14
C ASP A 271 9.25 14.66 2.41
N ASN A 272 9.66 15.35 1.34
CA ASN A 272 11.03 15.17 0.80
C ASN A 272 12.09 15.99 1.56
N ALA A 273 11.73 16.61 2.68
CA ALA A 273 12.67 17.27 3.58
C ALA A 273 13.21 16.27 4.63
N PHE A 274 14.01 15.29 4.18
CA PHE A 274 15.03 14.74 5.07
C PHE A 274 16.25 15.64 4.97
N PRO A 275 16.56 16.47 5.99
CA PRO A 275 17.82 17.20 6.00
C PRO A 275 18.94 16.18 6.10
N ALA A 276 19.93 16.29 5.20
CA ALA A 276 21.17 15.56 5.33
C ALA A 276 21.74 15.75 6.75
N PRO A 277 22.31 14.71 7.39
CA PRO A 277 22.97 14.90 8.67
C PRO A 277 24.07 15.93 8.47
N ASN A 278 24.03 17.00 9.28
CA ASN A 278 25.04 18.04 9.34
C ASN A 278 26.43 17.41 9.57
N GLY A 279 27.11 17.06 8.48
CA GLY A 279 28.53 16.81 8.47
C GLY A 279 29.23 18.14 8.66
N LYS A 280 29.59 18.45 9.91
CA LYS A 280 30.62 19.44 10.21
C LYS A 280 31.88 19.00 9.47
N THR A 281 32.17 19.63 8.34
CA THR A 281 33.48 19.59 7.72
C THR A 281 34.43 20.34 8.64
N HIS A 282 35.19 19.59 9.45
CA HIS A 282 36.45 20.10 9.96
C HIS A 282 37.36 20.34 8.76
N ARG A 283 37.49 21.60 8.35
CA ARG A 283 38.63 22.07 7.56
C ARG A 283 39.88 21.83 8.39
N TRP A 284 40.79 21.03 7.86
CA TRP A 284 42.20 21.13 8.17
C TRP A 284 42.81 21.94 7.03
N ASP A 285 43.17 23.19 7.33
CA ASP A 285 44.00 24.00 6.46
C ASP A 285 45.45 23.48 6.57
N ASP A 286 46.07 23.32 5.40
CA ASP A 286 47.48 23.49 5.01
C ASP A 286 48.61 23.12 5.99
N ASN A 287 49.47 22.18 5.56
CA ASN A 287 50.87 22.49 5.21
C ASN A 287 51.67 21.23 4.77
N LEU A 288 52.45 21.42 3.69
CA LEU A 288 53.48 20.58 3.04
C LEU A 288 53.01 19.62 1.93
#